data_AF-A0A8H8RBP0-F1
#
_entry.id   AF-A0A8H8RBP0-F1
#
_cell.length_a   1.000
_cell.length_b   1.000
_cell.length_c   1.000
_cell.angle_alpha   90.00
_cell.angle_beta   90.00
_cell.angle_gamma   90.00
#
_symmetry.space_group_name_H-M   'P 1'
#
loop_
_entity.id
_entity.type
_entity.pdbx_description
1 polymer ?
#
loop_
_entity_poly.entity_id
_entity_poly.type
_entity_poly.pdbx_seq_one_letter_code
_entity_poly.pdbx_strand_id
1 'polypeptide(L)'
;MRIFKSHPLLKLVNSYLIDSPQPSNLSVTLAMHYNPSVLEAFNSVEHIMRDVNNASAFFFIVYLHIGRGLYYGSYRAPRTLLQRSWVMFYLMGKCLYEVPQFFALHFVLPFVLAALVLMHLIALHDSAGSGNPLGISANYDRLPFAPYFLFKDLITIFIFIIVLSIFVFFMPNVLGDSDNYVMANPMQTPPSIVPE
;
A
#
# COMPACT_ATOMS: atom_id res chain seq x y z
N MET A 1 30.14 -1.26 6.86
CA MET A 1 29.11 -1.47 7.91
C MET A 1 29.10 -0.41 9.02
N ARG A 2 30.23 0.17 9.45
CA ARG A 2 30.24 1.16 10.55
C ARG A 2 29.48 2.46 10.22
N ILE A 3 29.56 2.94 8.98
CA ILE A 3 28.93 4.20 8.52
C ILE A 3 27.39 4.16 8.63
N PHE A 4 26.76 3.05 8.24
CA PHE A 4 25.32 2.85 8.35
C PHE A 4 24.82 2.83 9.80
N LYS A 5 25.70 2.60 10.78
CA LYS A 5 25.34 2.58 12.21
C LYS A 5 25.81 3.83 12.96
N SER A 6 26.72 4.61 12.39
CA SER A 6 27.30 5.81 13.01
C SER A 6 26.74 7.13 12.47
N HIS A 7 26.33 7.19 11.20
CA HIS A 7 25.79 8.42 10.62
C HIS A 7 24.31 8.61 11.03
N PRO A 8 23.88 9.80 11.51
CA PRO A 8 22.52 10.01 12.03
C PRO A 8 21.40 9.60 11.05
N LEU A 9 21.53 9.97 9.77
CA LEU A 9 20.52 9.63 8.75
C LEU A 9 20.59 8.17 8.30
N LEU A 10 21.78 7.62 8.11
CA LEU A 10 21.94 6.26 7.61
C LEU A 10 21.60 5.23 8.68
N LYS A 11 21.72 5.61 9.96
CA LYS A 11 21.26 4.81 11.09
C LYS A 11 19.75 4.60 11.06
N LEU A 12 18.99 5.63 10.69
CA LEU A 12 17.54 5.52 10.51
C LEU A 12 17.21 4.58 9.35
N VAL A 13 17.83 4.77 8.19
CA VAL A 13 17.64 3.88 7.04
C VAL A 13 18.00 2.44 7.39
N ASN A 14 19.10 2.23 8.11
CA ASN A 14 19.55 0.91 8.53
C ASN A 14 18.55 0.24 9.50
N SER A 15 17.98 0.97 10.46
CA SER A 15 17.05 0.40 11.44
C SER A 15 15.69 0.04 10.85
N TYR A 16 15.25 0.76 9.81
CA TYR A 16 13.94 0.51 9.17
C TYR A 16 14.02 -0.45 7.98
N LEU A 17 15.05 -0.36 7.13
CA LEU A 17 15.07 -1.04 5.82
C LEU A 17 16.18 -2.09 5.66
N ILE A 18 17.11 -2.22 6.60
CA ILE A 18 18.23 -3.18 6.48
C ILE A 18 18.15 -4.19 7.63
N ASP A 19 18.45 -3.72 8.84
CA ASP A 19 18.59 -4.57 10.03
C ASP A 19 17.27 -4.71 10.82
N SER A 20 16.14 -4.22 10.28
CA SER A 20 14.85 -4.30 10.98
C SER A 20 14.44 -5.77 11.20
N PRO A 21 14.21 -6.22 12.45
CA PRO A 21 13.94 -7.62 12.75
C PRO A 21 12.47 -7.98 12.46
N GLN A 22 12.24 -8.78 11.42
CA GLN A 22 10.93 -9.20 10.98
C GLN A 22 10.65 -10.67 11.34
N PRO A 23 9.41 -11.05 11.69
CA PRO A 23 9.04 -12.45 11.90
C PRO A 23 9.28 -13.29 10.63
N SER A 24 10.00 -14.40 10.75
CA SER A 24 10.35 -15.29 9.62
C SER A 24 9.12 -15.80 8.84
N ASN A 25 8.05 -16.13 9.56
CA ASN A 25 6.82 -16.73 9.04
C ASN A 25 5.85 -15.72 8.39
N LEU A 26 6.21 -14.43 8.32
CA LEU A 26 5.44 -13.44 7.57
C LEU A 26 5.45 -13.72 6.06
N SER A 27 6.36 -14.59 5.59
CA SER A 27 6.61 -14.90 4.17
C SER A 27 6.22 -16.32 3.75
N VAL A 28 5.77 -17.18 4.69
CA VAL A 28 5.72 -18.64 4.48
C VAL A 28 4.39 -19.12 3.85
N THR A 29 3.38 -18.28 3.69
CA THR A 29 2.09 -18.71 3.12
C THR A 29 2.04 -18.79 1.59
N LEU A 30 2.96 -18.16 0.86
CA LEU A 30 2.95 -18.19 -0.62
C LEU A 30 4.02 -19.11 -1.24
N ALA A 31 5.03 -19.52 -0.46
CA ALA A 31 6.16 -20.33 -0.96
C ALA A 31 5.91 -21.84 -0.98
N MET A 32 4.75 -22.33 -0.50
CA MET A 32 4.53 -23.78 -0.38
C MET A 32 4.07 -24.48 -1.67
N HIS A 33 3.81 -23.73 -2.76
CA HIS A 33 3.23 -24.32 -3.98
C HIS A 33 3.81 -23.72 -5.28
N TYR A 34 5.07 -23.27 -5.28
CA TYR A 34 5.71 -22.74 -6.49
C TYR A 34 6.47 -23.85 -7.24
N ASN A 35 5.99 -24.19 -8.43
CA ASN A 35 6.66 -25.08 -9.40
C ASN A 35 7.32 -24.24 -10.49
N PRO A 36 8.67 -24.22 -10.63
CA PRO A 36 9.39 -23.30 -11.50
C PRO A 36 9.63 -23.86 -12.92
N SER A 37 8.58 -24.07 -13.73
CA SER A 37 8.77 -24.43 -15.15
C SER A 37 8.83 -23.20 -16.05
N VAL A 38 9.93 -23.08 -16.79
CA VAL A 38 10.37 -21.92 -17.59
C VAL A 38 9.73 -21.87 -19.00
N LEU A 39 8.74 -22.72 -19.31
CA LEU A 39 8.39 -23.02 -20.71
C LEU A 39 7.27 -22.16 -21.34
N GLU A 40 6.52 -21.33 -20.60
CA GLU A 40 5.37 -20.63 -21.19
C GLU A 40 5.24 -19.16 -20.79
N ALA A 41 6.16 -18.31 -21.22
CA ALA A 41 5.92 -16.87 -21.16
C ALA A 41 6.77 -16.10 -22.19
N PHE A 42 6.32 -16.06 -23.45
CA PHE A 42 6.80 -15.03 -24.37
C PHE A 42 5.76 -14.60 -25.42
N ASN A 43 5.82 -13.30 -25.71
CA ASN A 43 5.17 -12.51 -26.78
C ASN A 43 3.75 -12.00 -26.44
N SER A 44 3.37 -10.73 -26.67
CA SER A 44 3.80 -9.70 -27.64
C SER A 44 3.40 -8.26 -27.16
N VAL A 45 4.22 -7.21 -27.29
CA VAL A 45 4.33 -6.14 -28.35
C VAL A 45 3.30 -4.99 -28.28
N GLU A 46 3.83 -3.74 -28.11
CA GLU A 46 3.43 -2.36 -28.56
C GLU A 46 1.96 -1.87 -28.51
N HIS A 47 1.56 -0.59 -28.30
CA HIS A 47 2.19 0.75 -28.34
C HIS A 47 1.20 1.87 -27.81
N ILE A 48 1.72 2.81 -26.97
CA ILE A 48 1.46 4.28 -26.74
C ILE A 48 0.09 4.90 -26.25
N MET A 49 0.22 5.63 -25.10
CA MET A 49 -0.43 6.88 -24.55
C MET A 49 -1.95 6.91 -24.25
N ARG A 50 -2.51 7.58 -23.21
CA ARG A 50 -2.04 8.38 -22.04
C ARG A 50 -3.18 8.49 -20.98
N ASP A 51 -2.80 8.42 -19.70
CA ASP A 51 -3.33 8.99 -18.43
C ASP A 51 -4.72 8.67 -17.79
N VAL A 52 -4.63 8.49 -16.45
CA VAL A 52 -5.60 8.55 -15.30
C VAL A 52 -6.36 7.29 -14.86
N ASN A 53 -5.78 6.47 -13.95
CA ASN A 53 -6.47 5.44 -13.13
C ASN A 53 -5.84 5.08 -11.76
N ASN A 54 -4.88 5.85 -11.25
CA ASN A 54 -4.07 5.40 -10.10
C ASN A 54 -4.78 5.50 -8.73
N ALA A 55 -5.93 6.17 -8.64
CA ALA A 55 -6.61 6.43 -7.36
C ALA A 55 -7.36 5.21 -6.79
N SER A 56 -8.01 4.41 -7.63
CA SER A 56 -8.76 3.20 -7.22
C SER A 56 -7.83 2.11 -6.66
N ALA A 57 -6.63 1.99 -7.21
CA ALA A 57 -5.62 1.03 -6.75
C ALA A 57 -5.12 1.32 -5.31
N PHE A 58 -5.06 2.60 -4.91
CA PHE A 58 -4.69 2.98 -3.55
C PHE A 58 -5.72 2.47 -2.53
N PHE A 59 -7.01 2.72 -2.76
CA PHE A 59 -8.07 2.25 -1.86
C PHE A 59 -8.16 0.74 -1.81
N PHE A 60 -7.97 0.05 -2.94
CA PHE A 60 -7.90 -1.40 -2.98
C PHE A 60 -6.80 -1.95 -2.04
N ILE A 61 -5.59 -1.39 -2.10
CA ILE A 61 -4.49 -1.78 -1.19
C ILE A 61 -4.85 -1.45 0.26
N VAL A 62 -5.42 -0.27 0.53
CA VAL A 62 -5.84 0.12 1.88
C VAL A 62 -6.87 -0.87 2.44
N TYR A 63 -7.85 -1.31 1.65
CA TYR A 63 -8.82 -2.31 2.07
C TYR A 63 -8.18 -3.67 2.35
N LEU A 64 -7.27 -4.15 1.48
CA LEU A 64 -6.53 -5.38 1.74
C LEU A 64 -5.69 -5.27 3.03
N HIS A 65 -5.06 -4.12 3.25
CA HIS A 65 -4.26 -3.88 4.44
C HIS A 65 -5.11 -3.85 5.73
N ILE A 66 -6.26 -3.18 5.70
CA ILE A 66 -7.24 -3.20 6.80
C ILE A 66 -7.76 -4.62 7.03
N GLY A 67 -8.12 -5.34 5.97
CA GLY A 67 -8.59 -6.72 6.02
C GLY A 67 -7.55 -7.66 6.65
N ARG A 68 -6.29 -7.54 6.25
CA ARG A 68 -5.16 -8.26 6.87
C ARG A 68 -5.04 -7.93 8.36
N GLY A 69 -5.20 -6.65 8.72
CA GLY A 69 -5.15 -6.19 10.11
C GLY A 69 -6.25 -6.81 10.97
N LEU A 70 -7.47 -6.89 10.44
CA LEU A 70 -8.61 -7.54 11.11
C LEU A 70 -8.41 -9.05 11.21
N TYR A 71 -8.04 -9.71 10.11
CA TYR A 71 -7.87 -11.16 10.05
C TYR A 71 -6.80 -11.68 11.02
N TYR A 72 -5.64 -11.03 11.08
CA TYR A 72 -4.54 -11.44 11.98
C TYR A 72 -4.57 -10.74 13.35
N GLY A 73 -5.66 -10.05 13.70
CA GLY A 73 -5.80 -9.43 15.03
C GLY A 73 -4.78 -8.32 15.33
N SER A 74 -4.29 -7.61 14.31
CA SER A 74 -3.28 -6.55 14.46
C SER A 74 -3.78 -5.31 15.19
N TYR A 75 -5.08 -5.23 15.47
CA TYR A 75 -5.72 -4.19 16.28
C TYR A 75 -5.58 -4.40 17.80
N ARG A 76 -5.09 -5.57 18.25
CA ARG A 76 -4.89 -5.88 19.66
C ARG A 76 -3.68 -5.14 20.24
N ALA A 77 -3.69 -4.94 21.56
CA ALA A 77 -2.53 -4.40 22.27
C ALA A 77 -1.27 -5.25 21.99
N PRO A 78 -0.07 -4.63 21.88
CA PRO A 78 0.26 -3.21 22.05
C PRO A 78 0.10 -2.34 20.78
N ARG A 79 -0.57 -2.81 19.73
CA ARG A 79 -0.67 -2.16 18.41
C ARG A 79 -1.92 -1.28 18.22
N THR A 80 -2.60 -0.92 19.30
CA THR A 80 -3.86 -0.15 19.23
C THR A 80 -3.68 1.23 18.58
N LEU A 81 -2.55 1.89 18.79
CA LEU A 81 -2.22 3.17 18.14
C LEU A 81 -2.04 3.02 16.62
N LEU A 82 -1.46 1.90 16.17
CA LEU A 82 -1.32 1.59 14.75
C LEU A 82 -2.68 1.46 14.09
N GLN A 83 -3.62 0.75 14.72
CA GLN A 83 -4.97 0.63 14.19
C GLN A 83 -5.68 1.97 14.10
N ARG A 84 -5.52 2.84 15.11
CA ARG A 84 -6.13 4.18 15.10
C ARG A 84 -5.58 5.06 13.97
N SER A 85 -4.28 4.98 13.68
CA SER A 85 -3.70 5.70 12.54
C SER A 85 -4.23 5.21 11.18
N TRP A 86 -4.60 3.94 11.03
CA TRP A 86 -5.22 3.43 9.79
C TRP A 86 -6.60 3.98 9.52
N VAL A 87 -7.41 4.17 10.56
CA VAL A 87 -8.71 4.85 10.42
C VAL A 87 -8.49 6.28 9.92
N MET A 88 -7.48 6.99 10.43
CA MET A 88 -7.14 8.33 9.96
C MET A 88 -6.64 8.35 8.51
N PHE A 89 -5.83 7.38 8.08
CA PHE A 89 -5.42 7.26 6.66
C PHE A 89 -6.61 7.06 5.74
N TYR A 90 -7.52 6.15 6.10
CA TYR A 90 -8.70 5.88 5.30
C TYR A 90 -9.59 7.12 5.15
N LEU A 91 -9.88 7.80 6.26
CA LEU A 91 -10.71 9.01 6.25
C LEU A 91 -10.04 10.15 5.44
N MET A 92 -8.73 10.30 5.56
CA MET A 92 -8.00 11.35 4.84
C MET A 92 -7.84 11.04 3.35
N GLY A 93 -7.61 9.77 3.00
CA GLY A 93 -7.63 9.31 1.61
C GLY A 93 -9.00 9.51 0.97
N LYS A 94 -10.08 9.20 1.69
CA LYS A 94 -11.45 9.46 1.24
C LYS A 94 -11.69 10.96 0.99
N CYS A 95 -11.21 11.82 1.90
CA CYS A 95 -11.32 13.28 1.76
C CYS A 95 -10.53 13.84 0.57
N LEU A 96 -9.40 13.23 0.20
CA LEU A 96 -8.70 13.58 -1.04
C LEU A 96 -9.58 13.34 -2.27
N TYR A 97 -10.36 12.26 -2.27
CA TYR A 97 -11.12 11.82 -3.42
C TYR A 97 -12.45 12.55 -3.58
N GLU A 98 -13.20 12.73 -2.50
CA GLU A 98 -14.54 13.31 -2.53
C GLU A 98 -14.57 14.85 -2.60
N VAL A 99 -13.42 15.52 -2.44
CA VAL A 99 -13.35 17.00 -2.38
C VAL A 99 -12.53 17.59 -3.54
N PRO A 100 -12.90 17.38 -4.81
CA PRO A 100 -12.19 17.96 -5.96
C PRO A 100 -12.42 19.48 -6.10
N GLN A 101 -13.45 20.04 -5.46
CA GLN A 101 -13.82 21.46 -5.58
C GLN A 101 -12.91 22.41 -4.78
N PHE A 102 -12.12 21.92 -3.83
CA PHE A 102 -11.15 22.74 -3.07
C PHE A 102 -9.72 22.33 -3.42
N PHE A 103 -9.22 22.83 -4.57
CA PHE A 103 -7.85 22.61 -5.05
C PHE A 103 -6.78 22.81 -3.98
N ALA A 104 -6.93 23.85 -3.14
CA ALA A 104 -5.99 24.15 -2.06
C ALA A 104 -5.91 23.03 -1.00
N LEU A 105 -7.04 22.39 -0.66
CA LEU A 105 -7.07 21.29 0.30
C LEU A 105 -6.46 20.04 -0.32
N HIS A 106 -6.87 19.68 -1.55
CA HIS A 106 -6.35 18.51 -2.26
C HIS A 106 -4.83 18.56 -2.45
N PHE A 107 -4.26 19.76 -2.58
CA PHE A 107 -2.80 19.93 -2.65
C PHE A 107 -2.09 19.68 -1.31
N VAL A 108 -2.69 20.07 -0.18
CA VAL A 108 -2.07 19.96 1.15
C VAL A 108 -2.21 18.56 1.74
N LEU A 109 -3.34 17.90 1.50
CA LEU A 109 -3.67 16.61 2.09
C LEU A 109 -2.63 15.47 1.84
N PRO A 110 -1.98 15.34 0.67
CA PRO A 110 -0.96 14.32 0.45
C PRO A 110 0.26 14.50 1.36
N PHE A 111 0.62 15.74 1.71
CA PHE A 111 1.70 16.01 2.65
C PHE A 111 1.31 15.65 4.08
N VAL A 112 0.06 15.91 4.46
CA VAL A 112 -0.49 15.47 5.77
C VAL A 112 -0.50 13.95 5.85
N LEU A 113 -0.92 13.26 4.79
CA LEU A 113 -0.85 11.80 4.68
C LEU A 113 0.59 11.28 4.80
N ALA A 114 1.55 11.89 4.13
CA ALA A 114 2.96 11.51 4.22
C ALA A 114 3.48 11.63 5.67
N ALA A 115 3.13 12.71 6.37
CA ALA A 115 3.49 12.89 7.78
C ALA A 115 2.83 11.83 8.68
N LEU A 116 1.57 11.50 8.44
CA LEU A 116 0.87 10.43 9.15
C LEU A 116 1.54 9.07 8.88
N VAL A 117 1.98 8.77 7.64
CA VAL A 117 2.70 7.53 7.28
C VAL A 117 3.99 7.41 8.08
N LEU A 118 4.75 8.50 8.21
CA LEU A 118 5.96 8.51 9.02
C LEU A 118 5.64 8.23 10.50
N MET A 119 4.63 8.89 11.07
CA MET A 119 4.21 8.61 12.46
C MET A 119 3.74 7.16 12.63
N HIS A 120 3.07 6.58 11.64
CA HIS A 120 2.66 5.19 11.65
C HIS A 120 3.84 4.23 11.66
N LEU A 121 4.86 4.48 10.83
CA LEU A 121 6.08 3.69 10.79
C LEU A 121 6.87 3.79 12.09
N ILE A 122 6.96 4.98 12.68
CA ILE A 122 7.59 5.20 13.99
C ILE A 122 6.87 4.40 15.07
N ALA A 123 5.53 4.50 15.14
CA ALA A 123 4.74 3.73 16.09
C ALA A 123 4.93 2.22 15.89
N LEU A 124 5.11 1.75 14.64
CA LEU A 124 5.31 0.33 14.35
C LEU A 124 6.67 -0.13 14.85
N HIS A 125 7.70 0.66 14.56
CA HIS A 125 9.09 0.37 14.92
C HIS A 125 9.31 0.40 16.43
N ASP A 126 8.80 1.42 17.11
CA ASP A 126 9.13 1.67 18.52
C ASP A 126 8.22 0.93 19.50
N SER A 127 6.95 0.65 19.13
CA SER A 127 5.98 0.10 20.09
C SER A 127 5.94 -1.43 20.11
N ALA A 128 5.98 -2.08 18.94
CA ALA A 128 5.53 -3.48 18.84
C ALA A 128 6.19 -4.33 17.74
N GLY A 129 6.75 -3.71 16.70
CA GLY A 129 7.16 -4.37 15.47
C GLY A 129 6.02 -5.11 14.75
N SER A 130 6.36 -5.78 13.65
CA SER A 130 5.41 -6.58 12.87
C SER A 130 4.86 -7.76 13.66
N GLY A 131 3.55 -8.00 13.54
CA GLY A 131 2.92 -9.25 13.97
C GLY A 131 3.10 -10.36 12.93
N ASN A 132 2.80 -11.60 13.30
CA ASN A 132 2.87 -12.76 12.41
C ASN A 132 1.53 -13.47 12.26
N PRO A 133 1.36 -14.31 11.21
CA PRO A 133 0.11 -15.02 10.96
C PRO A 133 -0.39 -15.90 12.11
N LEU A 134 0.51 -16.41 12.95
CA LEU A 134 0.17 -17.28 14.07
C LEU A 134 -0.30 -16.50 15.31
N GLY A 135 -0.14 -15.17 15.33
CA GLY A 135 -0.55 -14.31 16.46
C GLY A 135 0.25 -14.51 17.75
N ILE A 136 1.31 -15.32 17.73
CA ILE A 136 2.19 -15.59 18.88
C ILE A 136 3.42 -14.67 18.88
N SER A 137 4.24 -14.70 19.92
CA SER A 137 5.51 -13.94 19.93
C SER A 137 6.47 -14.48 18.88
N ALA A 138 7.00 -13.58 18.04
CA ALA A 138 8.03 -13.89 17.04
C ALA A 138 9.45 -13.53 17.51
N ASN A 139 9.67 -13.30 18.81
CA ASN A 139 10.97 -12.82 19.29
C ASN A 139 12.09 -13.87 19.14
N TYR A 140 11.72 -15.15 19.09
CA TYR A 140 12.66 -16.26 18.94
C TYR A 140 13.10 -16.51 17.50
N ASP A 141 12.36 -16.00 16.51
CA ASP A 141 12.62 -16.27 15.10
C ASP A 141 12.40 -14.99 14.27
N ARG A 142 13.51 -14.25 14.11
CA ARG A 142 13.57 -12.99 13.40
C ARG A 142 14.62 -13.05 12.30
N LEU A 143 14.26 -12.57 11.13
CA LEU A 143 15.17 -12.34 10.02
C LEU A 143 15.34 -10.82 9.79
N PRO A 144 16.52 -10.37 9.32
CA PRO A 144 16.69 -8.99 8.91
C PRO A 144 15.80 -8.65 7.72
N PHE A 145 15.40 -7.39 7.59
CA PHE A 145 14.56 -6.92 6.49
C PHE A 145 15.25 -7.12 5.13
N ALA A 146 16.49 -6.66 5.00
CA ALA A 146 17.31 -6.93 3.83
C ALA A 146 18.15 -8.21 4.05
N PRO A 147 18.22 -9.13 3.07
CA PRO A 147 17.63 -9.06 1.73
C PRO A 147 16.18 -9.60 1.65
N TYR A 148 15.73 -10.37 2.63
CA TYR A 148 14.55 -11.25 2.51
C TYR A 148 13.24 -10.52 2.18
N PHE A 149 12.90 -9.51 2.97
CA PHE A 149 11.64 -8.77 2.80
C PHE A 149 11.73 -7.77 1.66
N LEU A 150 12.92 -7.24 1.39
CA LEU A 150 13.15 -6.37 0.23
C LEU A 150 12.85 -7.10 -1.09
N PHE A 151 13.40 -8.31 -1.29
CA PHE A 151 13.11 -9.08 -2.51
C PHE A 151 11.67 -9.57 -2.58
N LYS A 152 11.07 -9.92 -1.44
CA LYS A 152 9.65 -10.27 -1.37
C LYS A 152 8.75 -9.12 -1.79
N ASP A 153 9.00 -7.92 -1.24
CA ASP A 153 8.22 -6.72 -1.55
C ASP A 153 8.42 -6.32 -3.01
N LEU A 154 9.61 -6.53 -3.57
CA LEU A 154 9.86 -6.31 -4.98
C LEU A 154 8.98 -7.19 -5.89
N ILE A 155 8.78 -8.47 -5.53
CA ILE A 155 7.89 -9.37 -6.28
C ILE A 155 6.46 -8.86 -6.27
N THR A 156 5.92 -8.45 -5.10
CA THR A 156 4.55 -7.94 -5.01
C THR A 156 4.39 -6.58 -5.67
N ILE A 157 5.42 -5.72 -5.65
CA ILE A 157 5.46 -4.47 -6.40
C ILE A 157 5.38 -4.74 -7.91
N PHE A 158 6.15 -5.71 -8.43
CA PHE A 158 6.07 -6.06 -9.85
C PHE A 158 4.71 -6.62 -10.24
N ILE A 159 4.14 -7.52 -9.44
CA ILE A 159 2.78 -8.04 -9.68
C ILE A 159 1.75 -6.89 -9.66
N PHE A 160 1.85 -6.00 -8.67
CA PHE A 160 0.97 -4.82 -8.58
C PHE A 160 1.10 -3.92 -9.80
N ILE A 161 2.33 -3.64 -10.27
CA ILE A 161 2.56 -2.83 -11.47
C ILE A 161 1.98 -3.51 -12.71
N ILE A 162 2.11 -4.84 -12.85
CA ILE A 162 1.52 -5.58 -13.97
C ILE A 162 -0.01 -5.49 -13.95
N VAL A 163 -0.64 -5.71 -12.79
CA VAL A 163 -2.10 -5.61 -12.65
C VAL A 163 -2.58 -4.18 -12.91
N LEU A 164 -1.91 -3.18 -12.32
CA LEU A 164 -2.22 -1.78 -12.55
C LEU A 164 -2.04 -1.41 -14.03
N SER A 165 -1.00 -1.93 -14.69
CA SER A 165 -0.77 -1.73 -16.12
C SER A 165 -1.94 -2.28 -16.95
N ILE A 166 -2.57 -3.39 -16.53
CA ILE A 166 -3.75 -3.91 -17.25
C ILE A 166 -4.91 -2.91 -17.19
N PHE A 167 -5.20 -2.37 -16.01
CA PHE A 167 -6.27 -1.36 -15.85
C PHE A 167 -5.93 -0.07 -16.58
N VAL A 168 -4.70 0.42 -16.45
CA VAL A 168 -4.26 1.67 -17.06
C VAL A 168 -4.21 1.58 -18.59
N PHE A 169 -3.69 0.49 -19.16
CA PHE A 169 -3.44 0.39 -20.60
C PHE A 169 -4.54 -0.33 -21.39
N PHE A 170 -5.22 -1.34 -20.82
CA PHE A 170 -6.20 -2.13 -21.57
C PHE A 170 -7.65 -1.78 -21.22
N MET A 171 -7.94 -1.30 -20.01
CA MET A 171 -9.32 -1.06 -19.57
C MET A 171 -9.49 0.18 -18.68
N PRO A 172 -9.10 1.38 -19.17
CA PRO A 172 -8.97 2.55 -18.32
C PRO A 172 -10.29 3.05 -17.73
N ASN A 173 -11.41 2.89 -18.43
CA ASN A 173 -12.67 3.50 -17.95
C ASN A 173 -13.54 2.52 -17.15
N VAL A 174 -13.03 1.31 -16.86
CA VAL A 174 -13.83 0.26 -16.18
C VAL A 174 -14.18 0.62 -14.74
N LEU A 175 -13.35 1.42 -14.07
CA LEU A 175 -13.56 1.82 -12.67
C LEU A 175 -14.12 3.24 -12.52
N GLY A 176 -14.41 3.93 -13.63
CA GLY A 176 -14.95 5.29 -13.63
C GLY A 176 -16.38 5.33 -14.15
N ASP A 177 -17.08 6.44 -13.88
CA ASP A 177 -18.41 6.68 -14.41
C ASP A 177 -18.34 7.44 -15.75
N SER A 178 -19.20 7.08 -16.71
CA SER A 178 -19.32 7.79 -17.99
C SER A 178 -19.84 9.21 -17.83
N ASP A 179 -20.65 9.49 -16.81
CA ASP A 179 -21.23 10.82 -16.58
C ASP A 179 -20.16 11.87 -16.22
N ASN A 180 -18.97 11.44 -15.77
CA ASN A 180 -17.82 12.32 -15.52
C ASN A 180 -17.18 12.89 -16.79
N TYR A 181 -17.51 12.37 -17.98
CA TYR A 181 -17.08 12.95 -19.26
C TYR A 181 -18.00 14.06 -19.76
N VAL A 182 -19.14 14.27 -19.11
CA VAL A 182 -20.10 15.34 -19.44
C VAL A 182 -19.83 16.55 -18.57
N MET A 183 -19.91 17.75 -19.14
CA MET A 183 -19.72 18.98 -18.38
C MET A 183 -20.81 19.12 -17.31
N ALA A 184 -20.39 19.38 -16.07
CA ALA A 184 -21.31 19.55 -14.95
C ALA A 184 -22.32 20.68 -15.22
N ASN A 185 -23.61 20.37 -15.09
CA ASN A 185 -24.70 21.31 -15.23
C ASN A 185 -25.41 21.52 -13.88
N PRO A 186 -25.25 22.68 -13.22
CA PRO A 186 -25.90 22.95 -11.92
C PRO A 186 -27.43 22.88 -11.96
N MET A 187 -28.04 23.00 -13.15
CA MET A 187 -29.48 23.00 -13.34
C MET A 187 -30.06 21.63 -13.69
N GLN A 188 -29.20 20.61 -13.85
CA GLN A 188 -29.61 19.27 -14.27
C GLN A 188 -28.89 18.20 -13.46
N THR A 189 -29.64 17.41 -12.70
CA THR A 189 -29.13 16.20 -12.06
C THR A 189 -29.02 15.08 -13.09
N PRO A 190 -27.89 14.38 -13.18
CA PRO A 190 -27.77 13.20 -14.04
C PRO A 190 -28.80 12.12 -13.68
N PRO A 191 -29.22 11.28 -14.64
CA PRO A 191 -30.19 10.22 -14.40
C PRO A 191 -29.71 9.15 -13.40
N SER A 192 -28.39 8.93 -13.31
CA SER A 192 -27.78 7.99 -12.38
C SER A 192 -26.64 8.70 -11.65
N ILE A 193 -26.83 9.03 -10.37
CA ILE A 193 -25.77 9.59 -9.52
C ILE A 193 -25.21 8.44 -8.69
N VAL A 194 -24.02 7.99 -9.04
CA VAL A 194 -23.32 6.90 -8.34
C VAL A 194 -22.01 7.45 -7.78
N PRO A 195 -21.79 7.35 -6.46
CA PRO A 195 -20.47 7.62 -5.89
C PRO A 195 -19.46 6.56 -6.36
N GLU A 196 -18.23 7.02 -6.63
CA GLU A 196 -17.08 6.18 -6.91
C GLU A 196 -16.53 5.45 -5.66
#